data_AF-A0A7K1AU26-F1
#
_entry.id   AF-A0A7K1AU26-F1
#
_cell.length_a   1.000
_cell.length_b   1.000
_cell.length_c   1.000
_cell.angle_alpha   90.00
_cell.angle_beta   90.00
_cell.angle_gamma   90.00
#
_symmetry.space_group_name_H-M   'P 1'
#
loop_
_entity.id
_entity.type
_entity.pdbx_description
1 polymer ?
#
loop_
_entity_poly.entity_id
_entity_poly.type
_entity_poly.pdbx_seq_one_letter_code
_entity_poly.pdbx_strand_id
1 'polypeptide(L)'
;MTHRSPIFEISDVYIDQEAALSPMGCTYLGNGLNQDKLDDFSIAAAEVSANLTRETLKKLSAMQPIDEIDRIAKAVMTERLESGLALHDSQEGYVLWNVLTSPPSNVRSIFELMPKNSAQDFDNIAKRLVAVDAAYSSWCETIITIAKSGKTTAQRQVKGVIEQLDSYANGGYSAMCKNFDADGKYPAMHEAAKLAEAASAKT
;
A
#
# COMPACT_ATOMS: atom_id res chain seq x y z
N MET A 1 23.68 -8.14 7.02
CA MET A 1 23.94 -8.91 5.78
C MET A 1 25.33 -8.58 5.27
N THR A 2 25.92 -9.42 4.41
CA THR A 2 27.16 -9.08 3.69
C THR A 2 26.77 -8.64 2.28
N HIS A 3 27.04 -7.40 1.92
CA HIS A 3 26.76 -6.87 0.58
C HIS A 3 28.01 -6.94 -0.30
N ARG A 4 27.80 -7.19 -1.58
CA ARG A 4 28.87 -7.26 -2.58
C ARG A 4 29.57 -5.92 -2.78
N SER A 5 28.80 -4.84 -2.74
CA SER A 5 29.27 -3.49 -2.98
C SER A 5 28.31 -2.47 -2.34
N PRO A 6 28.72 -1.19 -2.25
CA PRO A 6 27.84 -0.12 -1.76
C PRO A 6 26.54 0.06 -2.55
N ILE A 7 26.51 -0.29 -3.86
CA ILE A 7 25.30 -0.22 -4.69
C ILE A 7 24.27 -1.29 -4.26
N PHE A 8 24.74 -2.49 -3.92
CA PHE A 8 23.86 -3.53 -3.39
C PHE A 8 23.38 -3.21 -1.96
N GLU A 9 24.25 -2.62 -1.14
CA GLU A 9 23.89 -2.19 0.21
C GLU A 9 22.80 -1.10 0.19
N ILE A 10 22.94 -0.05 -0.64
CA ILE A 10 21.92 1.01 -0.72
C ILE A 10 20.59 0.49 -1.28
N SER A 11 20.63 -0.48 -2.20
CA SER A 11 19.40 -1.11 -2.71
C SER A 11 18.66 -1.86 -1.59
N ASP A 12 19.38 -2.59 -0.74
CA ASP A 12 18.79 -3.33 0.38
C ASP A 12 18.20 -2.36 1.42
N VAL A 13 18.97 -1.34 1.80
CA VAL A 13 18.53 -0.28 2.73
C VAL A 13 17.31 0.46 2.19
N TYR A 14 17.24 0.73 0.88
CA TYR A 14 16.08 1.39 0.28
C TYR A 14 14.81 0.54 0.43
N ILE A 15 14.89 -0.77 0.18
CA ILE A 15 13.73 -1.66 0.32
C ILE A 15 13.26 -1.74 1.77
N ASP A 16 14.18 -1.83 2.74
CA ASP A 16 13.82 -1.81 4.16
C ASP A 16 13.13 -0.49 4.56
N GLN A 17 13.64 0.64 4.06
CA GLN A 17 13.08 1.96 4.33
C GLN A 17 11.72 2.15 3.65
N GLU A 18 11.56 1.73 2.40
CA GLU A 18 10.29 1.77 1.67
C GLU A 18 9.25 0.88 2.37
N ALA A 19 9.62 -0.34 2.75
CA ALA A 19 8.74 -1.26 3.45
C ALA A 19 8.26 -0.65 4.77
N ALA A 20 9.12 0.04 5.52
CA ALA A 20 8.72 0.73 6.75
C ALA A 20 7.67 1.83 6.52
N LEU A 21 7.62 2.44 5.32
CA LEU A 21 6.63 3.45 4.92
C LEU A 21 5.32 2.85 4.38
N SER A 22 5.33 1.60 3.91
CA SER A 22 4.14 0.89 3.43
C SER A 22 3.91 -0.39 4.25
N PRO A 23 3.11 -0.32 5.35
CA PRO A 23 2.66 -1.50 6.08
C PRO A 23 2.07 -2.62 5.21
N MET A 24 1.35 -2.27 4.14
CA MET A 24 0.82 -3.24 3.18
C MET A 24 1.96 -3.84 2.32
N GLY A 25 2.89 -3.01 1.85
CA GLY A 25 4.11 -3.44 1.17
C GLY A 25 4.94 -4.42 2.01
N CYS A 26 5.09 -4.16 3.31
CA CYS A 26 5.69 -5.10 4.27
C CYS A 26 5.05 -6.49 4.19
N THR A 27 3.72 -6.58 4.25
CA THR A 27 3.01 -7.87 4.12
C THR A 27 3.26 -8.52 2.77
N TYR A 28 3.23 -7.78 1.66
CA TYR A 28 3.53 -8.32 0.33
C TYR A 28 4.94 -8.90 0.21
N LEU A 29 5.91 -8.27 0.85
CA LEU A 29 7.31 -8.71 0.87
C LEU A 29 7.57 -9.85 1.87
N GLY A 30 6.57 -10.27 2.66
CA GLY A 30 6.74 -11.24 3.73
C GLY A 30 7.49 -10.71 4.95
N ASN A 31 7.60 -9.38 5.08
CA ASN A 31 8.23 -8.72 6.22
C ASN A 31 7.18 -8.49 7.34
N GLY A 32 7.46 -8.97 8.56
CA GLY A 32 6.55 -8.92 9.70
C GLY A 32 6.38 -7.55 10.37
N LEU A 33 6.98 -6.47 9.84
CA LEU A 33 6.82 -5.13 10.39
C LEU A 33 5.41 -4.56 10.13
N ASN A 34 4.86 -3.82 11.11
CA ASN A 34 3.60 -3.08 11.00
C ASN A 34 2.39 -3.90 10.48
N GLN A 35 2.31 -5.19 10.81
CA GLN A 35 1.22 -6.08 10.36
C GLN A 35 -0.17 -5.67 10.88
N ASP A 36 -0.24 -4.75 11.83
CA ASP A 36 -1.45 -4.19 12.41
C ASP A 36 -1.92 -2.87 11.76
N LYS A 37 -1.18 -2.34 10.78
CA LYS A 37 -1.45 -1.04 10.14
C LYS A 37 -1.76 -1.17 8.65
N LEU A 38 -2.54 -0.22 8.11
CA LEU A 38 -2.72 -0.03 6.67
C LEU A 38 -1.89 1.17 6.20
N ASP A 39 -1.69 1.27 4.88
CA ASP A 39 -1.03 2.41 4.26
C ASP A 39 -1.88 3.69 4.41
N ASP A 40 -1.20 4.83 4.51
CA ASP A 40 -1.79 6.16 4.41
C ASP A 40 -1.75 6.59 2.94
N PHE A 41 -2.92 6.83 2.35
CA PHE A 41 -3.07 7.20 0.93
C PHE A 41 -3.12 8.72 0.72
N SER A 42 -2.72 9.51 1.72
CA SER A 42 -2.62 10.96 1.63
C SER A 42 -1.46 11.41 0.73
N ILE A 43 -1.58 12.63 0.19
CA ILE A 43 -0.48 13.31 -0.52
C ILE A 43 0.74 13.47 0.39
N ALA A 44 0.54 13.72 1.68
CA ALA A 44 1.62 13.90 2.64
C ALA A 44 2.44 12.61 2.82
N ALA A 45 1.78 11.45 2.94
CA ALA A 45 2.46 10.16 3.01
C ALA A 45 3.22 9.85 1.72
N ALA A 46 2.62 10.13 0.55
CA ALA A 46 3.29 9.96 -0.73
C ALA A 46 4.54 10.85 -0.87
N GLU A 47 4.52 12.08 -0.35
CA GLU A 47 5.67 12.99 -0.35
C GLU A 47 6.82 12.47 0.55
N VAL A 48 6.51 11.77 1.65
CA VAL A 48 7.54 11.11 2.48
C VAL A 48 8.27 10.04 1.66
N SER A 49 7.53 9.19 0.95
CA SER A 49 8.12 8.18 0.06
C SER A 49 8.92 8.81 -1.08
N ALA A 50 8.40 9.88 -1.70
CA ALA A 50 9.11 10.60 -2.75
C ALA A 50 10.43 11.20 -2.24
N ASN A 51 10.46 11.74 -1.02
CA ASN A 51 11.69 12.26 -0.42
C ASN A 51 12.71 11.16 -0.13
N LEU A 52 12.28 9.99 0.33
CA LEU A 52 13.16 8.82 0.45
C LEU A 52 13.78 8.46 -0.91
N THR A 53 12.98 8.43 -1.97
CA THR A 53 13.46 8.16 -3.34
C THR A 53 14.46 9.21 -3.81
N ARG A 54 14.20 10.51 -3.62
CA ARG A 54 15.12 11.61 -3.99
C ARG A 54 16.46 11.50 -3.27
N GLU A 55 16.45 11.28 -1.96
CA GLU A 55 17.68 11.12 -1.17
C GLU A 55 18.47 9.87 -1.56
N THR A 56 17.77 8.79 -1.91
CA THR A 56 18.39 7.55 -2.40
C THR A 56 19.06 7.75 -3.75
N LEU A 57 18.38 8.39 -4.70
CA LEU A 57 18.94 8.73 -6.02
C LEU A 57 20.19 9.60 -5.90
N LYS A 58 20.16 10.62 -5.03
CA LYS A 58 21.30 11.52 -4.77
C LYS A 58 22.53 10.74 -4.26
N LYS A 59 22.33 9.76 -3.39
CA LYS A 59 23.42 8.89 -2.91
C LYS A 59 23.90 7.96 -4.03
N LEU A 60 22.98 7.31 -4.74
CA LEU A 60 23.27 6.36 -5.82
C LEU A 60 24.06 7.02 -6.96
N SER A 61 23.72 8.26 -7.33
CA SER A 61 24.39 8.99 -8.41
C SER A 61 25.89 9.15 -8.17
N ALA A 62 26.31 9.35 -6.91
CA ALA A 62 27.70 9.54 -6.51
C ALA A 62 28.53 8.24 -6.48
N MET A 63 27.89 7.06 -6.50
CA MET A 63 28.58 5.77 -6.40
C MET A 63 29.22 5.34 -7.72
N GLN A 64 30.43 4.78 -7.67
CA GLN A 64 31.10 4.21 -8.84
C GLN A 64 30.94 2.68 -8.85
N PRO A 65 30.40 2.09 -9.93
CA PRO A 65 30.36 0.64 -10.10
C PRO A 65 31.74 0.02 -10.08
N ILE A 66 31.91 -1.12 -9.38
CA ILE A 66 33.17 -1.87 -9.36
C ILE A 66 33.31 -2.84 -10.54
N ASP A 67 32.19 -3.23 -11.16
CA ASP A 67 32.15 -4.07 -12.35
C ASP A 67 30.81 -3.93 -13.10
N GLU A 68 30.59 -4.80 -14.09
CA GLU A 68 29.41 -4.79 -14.94
C GLU A 68 28.10 -5.11 -14.18
N ILE A 69 28.16 -5.94 -13.14
CA ILE A 69 26.98 -6.30 -12.34
C ILE A 69 26.51 -5.06 -11.58
N ASP A 70 27.44 -4.34 -10.96
CA ASP A 70 27.14 -3.07 -10.29
C ASP A 70 26.65 -1.99 -11.26
N ARG A 71 27.20 -1.94 -12.48
CA ARG A 71 26.77 -0.99 -13.51
C ARG A 71 25.31 -1.21 -13.88
N ILE A 72 24.92 -2.46 -14.06
CA ILE A 72 23.53 -2.84 -14.37
C ILE A 72 22.62 -2.56 -13.17
N ALA A 73 23.02 -2.97 -11.96
CA ALA A 73 22.24 -2.75 -10.75
C ALA A 73 21.96 -1.25 -10.52
N LYS A 74 23.00 -0.40 -10.64
CA LYS A 74 22.86 1.05 -10.56
C LYS A 74 21.91 1.59 -11.63
N ALA A 75 22.06 1.14 -12.89
CA ALA A 75 21.22 1.62 -13.99
C ALA A 75 19.73 1.27 -13.78
N VAL A 76 19.43 0.03 -13.38
CA VAL A 76 18.06 -0.42 -13.11
C VAL A 76 17.45 0.33 -11.93
N MET A 77 18.17 0.43 -10.82
CA MET A 77 17.68 1.14 -9.64
C MET A 77 17.45 2.63 -9.95
N THR A 78 18.36 3.28 -10.67
CA THR A 78 18.19 4.68 -11.09
C THR A 78 16.92 4.85 -11.91
N GLU A 79 16.73 4.01 -12.94
CA GLU A 79 15.57 4.13 -13.83
C GLU A 79 14.24 3.86 -13.12
N ARG A 80 14.18 2.87 -12.22
CA ARG A 80 12.97 2.59 -11.43
C ARG A 80 12.61 3.76 -10.50
N LEU A 81 13.60 4.30 -9.78
CA LEU A 81 13.40 5.40 -8.83
C LEU A 81 13.03 6.72 -9.54
N GLU A 82 13.70 7.04 -10.65
CA GLU A 82 13.37 8.22 -11.47
C GLU A 82 11.97 8.12 -12.07
N SER A 83 11.58 6.95 -12.56
CA SER A 83 10.22 6.71 -13.07
C SER A 83 9.17 6.88 -11.98
N GLY A 84 9.44 6.39 -10.77
CA GLY A 84 8.56 6.59 -9.61
C GLY A 84 8.38 8.07 -9.26
N LEU A 85 9.47 8.85 -9.26
CA LEU A 85 9.41 10.29 -9.04
C LEU A 85 8.67 11.03 -10.15
N ALA A 86 8.89 10.66 -11.40
CA ALA A 86 8.17 11.27 -12.52
C ALA A 86 6.65 11.06 -12.39
N LEU A 87 6.21 9.89 -11.93
CA LEU A 87 4.80 9.60 -11.68
C LEU A 87 4.23 10.36 -10.46
N HIS A 88 5.04 10.52 -9.41
CA HIS A 88 4.68 11.32 -8.24
C HIS A 88 4.53 12.80 -8.61
N ASP A 89 5.53 13.38 -9.28
CA ASP A 89 5.58 14.79 -9.64
C ASP A 89 4.51 15.14 -10.70
N SER A 90 4.17 14.19 -11.57
CA SER A 90 3.04 14.34 -12.50
C SER A 90 1.68 14.21 -11.80
N GLN A 91 1.61 13.70 -10.57
CA GLN A 91 0.38 13.40 -9.83
C GLN A 91 -0.55 12.39 -10.51
N GLU A 92 -0.10 11.72 -11.58
CA GLU A 92 -0.93 10.77 -12.32
C GLU A 92 -1.23 9.52 -11.49
N GLY A 93 -0.32 9.11 -10.60
CA GLY A 93 -0.52 7.98 -9.69
C GLY A 93 -1.79 8.10 -8.82
N TYR A 94 -2.22 9.32 -8.49
CA TYR A 94 -3.42 9.53 -7.66
C TYR A 94 -4.74 9.31 -8.39
N VAL A 95 -4.73 9.33 -9.73
CA VAL A 95 -5.94 9.21 -10.57
C VAL A 95 -5.95 7.96 -11.44
N LEU A 96 -4.85 7.20 -11.47
CA LEU A 96 -4.70 5.93 -12.19
C LEU A 96 -5.18 4.73 -11.36
N TRP A 97 -6.46 4.74 -10.99
CA TRP A 97 -7.12 3.61 -10.34
C TRP A 97 -8.32 3.13 -11.16
N ASN A 98 -8.67 1.86 -10.98
CA ASN A 98 -9.69 1.16 -11.77
C ASN A 98 -10.22 -0.07 -11.02
N VAL A 99 -11.15 -0.81 -11.63
CA VAL A 99 -11.76 -2.01 -11.02
C VAL A 99 -10.80 -3.18 -10.78
N LEU A 100 -9.64 -3.23 -11.45
CA LEU A 100 -8.60 -4.23 -11.19
C LEU A 100 -7.67 -3.79 -10.06
N THR A 101 -7.34 -2.50 -10.01
CA THR A 101 -6.37 -1.94 -9.07
C THR A 101 -6.85 -0.58 -8.55
N SER A 102 -7.23 -0.54 -7.28
CA SER A 102 -7.62 0.68 -6.56
C SER A 102 -7.28 0.53 -5.07
N PRO A 103 -7.18 1.63 -4.29
CA PRO A 103 -6.97 1.52 -2.86
C PRO A 103 -8.01 0.64 -2.14
N PRO A 104 -9.33 0.69 -2.46
CA PRO A 104 -10.28 -0.26 -1.90
C PRO A 104 -9.95 -1.73 -2.16
N SER A 105 -9.65 -2.10 -3.41
CA SER A 105 -9.32 -3.49 -3.76
C SER A 105 -8.00 -3.94 -3.14
N ASN A 106 -7.01 -3.05 -3.06
CA ASN A 106 -5.70 -3.34 -2.47
C ASN A 106 -5.82 -3.56 -0.96
N VAL A 107 -6.55 -2.69 -0.25
CA VAL A 107 -6.82 -2.84 1.18
C VAL A 107 -7.56 -4.14 1.46
N ARG A 108 -8.56 -4.51 0.66
CA ARG A 108 -9.25 -5.78 0.85
C ARG A 108 -8.35 -6.99 0.60
N SER A 109 -7.53 -6.94 -0.45
CA SER A 109 -6.68 -8.07 -0.85
C SER A 109 -5.58 -8.37 0.17
N ILE A 110 -5.12 -7.36 0.93
CA ILE A 110 -4.01 -7.57 1.88
C ILE A 110 -4.34 -8.58 2.97
N PHE A 111 -5.61 -8.69 3.37
CA PHE A 111 -6.05 -9.61 4.41
C PHE A 111 -5.90 -11.08 4.02
N GLU A 112 -5.97 -11.40 2.73
CA GLU A 112 -5.71 -12.75 2.23
C GLU A 112 -4.24 -13.16 2.44
N LEU A 113 -3.32 -12.19 2.31
CA LEU A 113 -1.88 -12.41 2.41
C LEU A 113 -1.36 -12.44 3.86
N MET A 114 -2.14 -11.96 4.82
CA MET A 114 -1.74 -11.97 6.22
C MET A 114 -1.65 -13.40 6.78
N PRO A 115 -0.71 -13.69 7.70
CA PRO A 115 -0.68 -14.96 8.41
C PRO A 115 -1.97 -15.19 9.20
N LYS A 116 -2.31 -16.47 9.48
CA LYS A 116 -3.54 -16.90 10.17
C LYS A 116 -3.26 -18.08 11.12
N ASN A 117 -2.06 -18.08 11.72
CA ASN A 117 -1.52 -19.24 12.44
C ASN A 117 -1.61 -19.07 13.98
N SER A 118 -1.79 -17.84 14.46
CA SER A 118 -1.77 -17.52 15.88
C SER A 118 -2.84 -16.49 16.26
N ALA A 119 -3.17 -16.40 17.55
CA ALA A 119 -4.10 -15.38 18.04
C ALA A 119 -3.60 -13.95 17.75
N GLN A 120 -2.29 -13.72 17.75
CA GLN A 120 -1.71 -12.42 17.39
C GLN A 120 -1.95 -12.07 15.93
N ASP A 121 -1.97 -13.06 15.03
CA ASP A 121 -2.25 -12.81 13.61
C ASP A 121 -3.69 -12.30 13.43
N PHE A 122 -4.65 -12.91 14.13
CA PHE A 122 -6.05 -12.48 14.10
C PHE A 122 -6.26 -11.11 14.79
N ASP A 123 -5.50 -10.79 15.84
CA ASP A 123 -5.46 -9.45 16.44
C ASP A 123 -4.96 -8.40 15.44
N ASN A 124 -3.89 -8.71 14.69
CA ASN A 124 -3.38 -7.83 13.64
C ASN A 124 -4.41 -7.61 12.52
N ILE A 125 -5.13 -8.67 12.10
CA ILE A 125 -6.23 -8.56 11.12
C ILE A 125 -7.33 -7.64 11.67
N ALA A 126 -7.75 -7.82 12.92
CA ALA A 126 -8.76 -6.97 13.54
C ALA A 126 -8.34 -5.49 13.56
N LYS A 127 -7.09 -5.19 13.93
CA LYS A 127 -6.55 -3.82 13.92
C LYS A 127 -6.54 -3.19 12.52
N ARG A 128 -6.15 -3.94 11.49
CA ARG A 128 -6.24 -3.47 10.10
C ARG A 128 -7.67 -3.23 9.63
N LEU A 129 -8.61 -4.09 10.02
CA LEU A 129 -10.03 -3.89 9.70
C LEU A 129 -10.57 -2.60 10.33
N VAL A 130 -10.19 -2.29 11.58
CA VAL A 130 -10.51 -1.00 12.23
C VAL A 130 -9.90 0.18 11.46
N ALA A 131 -8.70 0.02 10.90
CA ALA A 131 -7.99 1.08 10.17
C ALA A 131 -8.54 1.38 8.75
N VAL A 132 -9.50 0.59 8.24
CA VAL A 132 -10.03 0.75 6.88
C VAL A 132 -10.65 2.13 6.65
N ASP A 133 -11.39 2.69 7.63
CA ASP A 133 -12.00 4.02 7.49
C ASP A 133 -10.96 5.13 7.30
N ALA A 134 -9.86 5.08 8.06
CA ALA A 134 -8.79 6.06 7.96
C ALA A 134 -8.06 5.96 6.60
N ALA A 135 -7.79 4.73 6.15
CA ALA A 135 -7.17 4.48 4.85
C ALA A 135 -8.05 5.04 3.71
N TYR A 136 -9.35 4.70 3.69
CA TYR A 136 -10.27 5.19 2.65
C TYR A 136 -10.46 6.70 2.72
N SER A 137 -10.59 7.27 3.92
CA SER A 137 -10.73 8.72 4.09
C SER A 137 -9.50 9.47 3.53
N SER A 138 -8.29 9.00 3.82
CA SER A 138 -7.05 9.61 3.29
C SER A 138 -6.99 9.56 1.75
N TRP A 139 -7.47 8.47 1.15
CA TRP A 139 -7.56 8.34 -0.31
C TRP A 139 -8.60 9.29 -0.90
N CYS A 140 -9.79 9.38 -0.31
CA CYS A 140 -10.85 10.28 -0.75
C CYS A 140 -10.40 11.76 -0.67
N GLU A 141 -9.73 12.15 0.40
CA GLU A 141 -9.14 13.49 0.55
C GLU A 141 -8.13 13.79 -0.57
N THR A 142 -7.26 12.82 -0.88
CA THR A 142 -6.29 12.92 -1.98
C THR A 142 -6.99 13.12 -3.32
N ILE A 143 -7.94 12.26 -3.72
CA ILE A 143 -8.58 12.36 -5.04
C ILE A 143 -9.42 13.64 -5.17
N ILE A 144 -10.07 14.11 -4.09
CA ILE A 144 -10.79 15.39 -4.07
C ILE A 144 -9.82 16.56 -4.25
N THR A 145 -8.66 16.50 -3.61
CA THR A 145 -7.63 17.53 -3.73
C THR A 145 -7.06 17.58 -5.15
N ILE A 146 -6.72 16.43 -5.71
CA ILE A 146 -6.19 16.32 -7.09
C ILE A 146 -7.25 16.70 -8.13
N ALA A 147 -8.53 16.41 -7.91
CA ALA A 147 -9.61 16.84 -8.80
C ALA A 147 -9.69 18.38 -8.97
N LYS A 148 -9.29 19.16 -7.96
CA LYS A 148 -9.24 20.64 -8.05
C LYS A 148 -8.23 21.15 -9.08
N SER A 149 -7.23 20.35 -9.46
CA SER A 149 -6.27 20.68 -10.51
C SER A 149 -6.68 20.17 -11.90
N GLY A 150 -7.90 19.61 -12.04
CA GLY A 150 -8.42 19.08 -13.30
C GLY A 150 -7.96 17.66 -13.63
N LYS A 151 -7.22 16.99 -12.73
CA LYS A 151 -6.84 15.59 -12.86
C LYS A 151 -7.91 14.71 -12.21
N THR A 152 -8.57 13.87 -13.01
CA THR A 152 -9.65 12.99 -12.53
C THR A 152 -9.59 11.63 -13.18
N THR A 153 -10.07 10.62 -12.48
CA THR A 153 -10.26 9.27 -13.01
C THR A 153 -11.48 9.20 -13.93
N ALA A 154 -11.42 8.35 -14.96
CA ALA A 154 -12.53 8.18 -15.90
C ALA A 154 -13.81 7.70 -15.18
N GLN A 155 -14.95 8.33 -15.48
CA GLN A 155 -16.24 8.06 -14.83
C GLN A 155 -16.62 6.56 -14.83
N ARG A 156 -16.27 5.82 -15.89
CA ARG A 156 -16.49 4.37 -15.97
C ARG A 156 -15.81 3.62 -14.83
N GLN A 157 -14.57 3.99 -14.52
CA GLN A 157 -13.80 3.36 -13.45
C GLN A 157 -14.32 3.75 -12.08
N VAL A 158 -14.70 5.03 -11.90
CA VAL A 158 -15.37 5.51 -10.68
C VAL A 158 -16.61 4.66 -10.38
N LYS A 159 -17.50 4.47 -11.36
CA LYS A 159 -18.71 3.66 -11.19
C LYS A 159 -18.40 2.20 -10.83
N GLY A 160 -17.41 1.60 -11.48
CA GLY A 160 -17.03 0.22 -11.18
C GLY A 160 -16.44 0.05 -9.78
N VAL A 161 -15.66 1.02 -9.28
CA VAL A 161 -15.14 0.97 -7.90
C VAL A 161 -16.26 1.21 -6.88
N ILE A 162 -17.26 2.04 -7.19
CA ILE A 162 -18.47 2.17 -6.35
C ILE A 162 -19.19 0.82 -6.24
N GLU A 163 -19.38 0.09 -7.34
CA GLU A 163 -19.99 -1.25 -7.31
C GLU A 163 -19.18 -2.25 -6.45
N GLN A 164 -17.85 -2.13 -6.44
CA GLN A 164 -16.99 -2.93 -5.56
C GLN A 164 -17.15 -2.54 -4.08
N LEU A 165 -17.14 -1.24 -3.78
CA LEU A 165 -17.36 -0.72 -2.43
C LEU A 165 -18.75 -1.11 -1.89
N ASP A 166 -19.79 -1.09 -2.74
CA ASP A 166 -21.13 -1.57 -2.41
C ASP A 166 -21.11 -3.06 -2.03
N SER A 167 -20.39 -3.89 -2.78
CA SER A 167 -20.21 -5.31 -2.44
C SER A 167 -19.47 -5.48 -1.10
N TYR A 168 -18.47 -4.64 -0.83
CA TYR A 168 -17.72 -4.69 0.42
C TYR A 168 -18.57 -4.27 1.62
N ALA A 169 -19.39 -3.22 1.45
CA ALA A 169 -20.33 -2.71 2.44
C ALA A 169 -21.43 -3.73 2.78
N ASN A 170 -21.88 -4.50 1.79
CA ASN A 170 -22.98 -5.45 1.94
C ASN A 170 -22.49 -6.86 2.34
N GLY A 171 -21.66 -6.92 3.38
CA GLY A 171 -21.23 -8.19 3.97
C GLY A 171 -19.92 -8.74 3.42
N GLY A 172 -19.25 -8.03 2.52
CA GLY A 172 -18.01 -8.51 1.89
C GLY A 172 -16.90 -8.78 2.91
N TYR A 173 -16.66 -7.89 3.86
CA TYR A 173 -15.65 -8.11 4.91
C TYR A 173 -16.05 -9.23 5.87
N SER A 174 -17.31 -9.31 6.29
CA SER A 174 -17.79 -10.39 7.16
C SER A 174 -17.67 -11.76 6.49
N ALA A 175 -18.02 -11.87 5.20
CA ALA A 175 -17.88 -13.12 4.46
C ALA A 175 -16.42 -13.57 4.38
N MET A 176 -15.50 -12.63 4.16
CA MET A 176 -14.05 -12.88 4.17
C MET A 176 -13.56 -13.33 5.54
N CYS A 177 -13.91 -12.63 6.62
CA CYS A 177 -13.51 -13.00 7.98
C CYS A 177 -14.02 -14.39 8.40
N LYS A 178 -15.22 -14.80 7.94
CA LYS A 178 -15.74 -16.16 8.13
C LYS A 178 -14.88 -17.23 7.43
N ASN A 179 -14.29 -16.91 6.28
CA ASN A 179 -13.36 -17.83 5.62
C ASN A 179 -12.06 -18.01 6.42
N PHE A 180 -11.66 -17.01 7.20
CA PHE A 180 -10.44 -17.07 8.03
C PHE A 180 -10.68 -17.72 9.40
N ASP A 181 -11.89 -17.57 9.94
CA ASP A 181 -12.29 -18.05 11.27
C ASP A 181 -13.75 -18.53 11.24
N ALA A 182 -13.95 -19.75 10.74
CA ALA A 182 -15.28 -20.32 10.56
C ALA A 182 -16.03 -20.57 11.88
N ASP A 183 -15.28 -20.88 12.95
CA ASP A 183 -15.83 -21.18 14.28
C ASP A 183 -16.12 -19.93 15.11
N GLY A 184 -15.74 -18.74 14.62
CA GLY A 184 -15.95 -17.47 15.34
C GLY A 184 -15.09 -17.35 16.60
N LYS A 185 -13.89 -17.97 16.62
CA LYS A 185 -12.97 -17.95 17.76
C LYS A 185 -12.44 -16.55 18.07
N TYR A 186 -12.40 -15.66 17.09
CA TYR A 186 -11.81 -14.32 17.21
C TYR A 186 -12.87 -13.22 17.01
N PRO A 187 -13.74 -12.97 18.01
CA PRO A 187 -14.89 -12.07 17.87
C PRO A 187 -14.50 -10.63 17.48
N ALA A 188 -13.37 -10.13 17.98
CA ALA A 188 -12.87 -8.79 17.65
C ALA A 188 -12.64 -8.59 16.15
N MET A 189 -12.20 -9.62 15.42
CA MET A 189 -12.04 -9.56 13.97
C MET A 189 -13.41 -9.43 13.28
N HIS A 190 -14.40 -10.22 13.69
CA HIS A 190 -15.75 -10.18 13.10
C HIS A 190 -16.47 -8.86 13.39
N GLU A 191 -16.26 -8.28 14.58
CA GLU A 191 -16.76 -6.95 14.93
C GLU A 191 -16.07 -5.87 14.08
N ALA A 192 -14.74 -5.93 13.94
CA ALA A 192 -13.99 -5.00 13.10
C ALA A 192 -14.37 -5.10 11.61
N ALA A 193 -14.75 -6.28 11.13
CA ALA A 193 -15.27 -6.46 9.77
C ALA A 193 -16.52 -5.61 9.50
N LYS A 194 -17.38 -5.40 10.52
CA LYS A 194 -18.55 -4.52 10.41
C LYS A 194 -18.16 -3.04 10.30
N LEU A 195 -17.05 -2.64 10.93
CA LEU A 195 -16.51 -1.29 10.80
C LEU A 195 -15.95 -1.06 9.39
N ALA A 196 -15.26 -2.05 8.82
CA ALA A 196 -14.77 -1.99 7.44
C ALA A 196 -15.93 -1.96 6.40
N GLU A 197 -17.03 -2.68 6.66
CA GLU A 197 -18.28 -2.58 5.88
C GLU A 197 -18.87 -1.17 5.93
N ALA A 198 -18.97 -0.58 7.13
CA ALA A 198 -19.47 0.79 7.29
C ALA A 198 -18.56 1.83 6.61
N ALA A 199 -17.24 1.65 6.69
CA ALA A 199 -16.27 2.48 5.97
C ALA A 199 -16.46 2.38 4.46
N SER A 200 -16.70 1.18 3.93
CA SER A 200 -16.96 0.97 2.51
C SER A 200 -18.24 1.66 2.06
N ALA A 201 -19.31 1.64 2.88
CA ALA A 201 -20.58 2.30 2.56
C ALA A 201 -20.48 3.85 2.55
N LYS A 202 -19.56 4.41 3.35
CA LYS A 202 -19.33 5.85 3.48
C LYS A 202 -18.46 6.42 2.34
N THR A 203 -17.61 5.59 1.74
CA THR A 203 -16.57 5.96 0.77
C THR A 203 -17.15 6.15 -0.62
#